data_AF-A0A0B8P6I9-F1
#
_entry.id   AF-A0A0B8P6I9-F1
#
_cell.length_a   1.000
_cell.length_b   1.000
_cell.length_c   1.000
_cell.angle_alpha   90.00
_cell.angle_beta   90.00
_cell.angle_gamma   90.00
#
_symmetry.space_group_name_H-M   'P 1'
#
loop_
_entity.id
_entity.type
_entity.pdbx_description
1 polymer ?
#
loop_
_entity_poly.entity_id
_entity_poly.type
_entity_poly.pdbx_seq_one_letter_code
_entity_poly.pdbx_strand_id
1 'polypeptide(L)'
;MGSDLQLDQIQPGTYWPEAEGNISGELQTSGRLTSAGGWEVELPKLDIDGIFRDYPLNVNGALDAKDVQGNGQFWLDTPGLVVAHGQNRIRLSGNLDKTWNLDAKLDIPELEHSVPEVEGAVIGDVELRGEQNTPEVILDLAVNKLAWQDQLTIETVTLKGDVVPLPAPKGQMTLGVSQLDYQGRRLIAVSLISTVLKKRIDLISISILRWLRAHLALKVERSKSLIWSGKAA
;
A
#
# COMPACT_ATOMS: atom_id res chain seq x y z
N MET A 1 -12.64 27.35 0.44
CA MET A 1 -13.35 27.62 1.72
C MET A 1 -12.94 26.50 2.65
N GLY A 2 -12.49 26.83 3.86
CA GLY A 2 -12.27 25.83 4.92
C GLY A 2 -13.58 25.55 5.65
N SER A 3 -13.78 24.30 6.03
CA SER A 3 -14.96 23.83 6.75
C SER A 3 -14.53 22.96 7.92
N ASP A 4 -15.07 23.26 9.10
CA ASP A 4 -15.01 22.37 10.25
C ASP A 4 -16.24 21.46 10.16
N LEU A 5 -16.02 20.16 10.04
CA LEU A 5 -17.06 19.16 9.89
C LEU A 5 -17.09 18.26 11.12
N GLN A 6 -18.26 18.21 11.76
CA GLN A 6 -18.55 17.22 12.77
C GLN A 6 -19.23 16.02 12.09
N LEU A 7 -18.63 14.85 12.21
CA LEU A 7 -19.26 13.58 11.88
C LEU A 7 -20.00 13.09 13.12
N ASP A 8 -21.30 12.87 12.98
CA ASP A 8 -22.15 12.38 14.07
C ASP A 8 -22.88 11.12 13.62
N GLN A 9 -22.49 10.00 14.22
CA GLN A 9 -23.09 8.68 14.04
C GLN A 9 -23.28 8.27 12.57
N ILE A 10 -22.27 8.52 11.73
CA ILE A 10 -22.29 8.15 10.31
C ILE A 10 -22.25 6.64 10.20
N GLN A 11 -23.15 6.08 9.38
CA GLN A 11 -23.28 4.64 9.15
C GLN A 11 -22.90 4.30 7.71
N PRO A 12 -21.61 4.09 7.37
CA PRO A 12 -21.21 3.90 5.98
C PRO A 12 -21.88 2.69 5.31
N GLY A 13 -22.27 1.69 6.12
CA GLY A 13 -23.10 0.53 5.76
C GLY A 13 -24.38 0.84 5.00
N THR A 14 -24.97 2.03 5.18
CA THR A 14 -26.19 2.42 4.45
C THR A 14 -25.94 2.69 2.97
N TYR A 15 -24.68 2.97 2.59
CA TYR A 15 -24.26 3.24 1.22
C TYR A 15 -23.41 2.11 0.64
N TRP A 16 -22.54 1.53 1.46
CA TRP A 16 -21.66 0.41 1.11
C TRP A 16 -21.87 -0.71 2.11
N PRO A 17 -22.62 -1.78 1.76
CA PRO A 17 -22.92 -2.87 2.67
C PRO A 17 -21.69 -3.51 3.31
N GLU A 18 -20.56 -3.54 2.60
CA GLU A 18 -19.30 -4.03 3.13
C GLU A 18 -18.65 -3.08 4.15
N ALA A 19 -19.16 -1.88 4.36
CA ALA A 19 -18.60 -0.83 5.21
C ALA A 19 -19.47 -0.58 6.45
N GLU A 20 -20.11 -1.63 6.99
CA GLU A 20 -20.95 -1.52 8.18
C GLU A 20 -20.17 -0.94 9.36
N GLY A 21 -20.86 -0.16 10.18
CA GLY A 21 -20.23 0.55 11.27
C GLY A 21 -21.00 1.79 11.67
N ASN A 22 -20.43 2.46 12.67
CA ASN A 22 -20.91 3.71 13.20
C ASN A 22 -19.69 4.55 13.61
N ILE A 23 -19.42 5.60 12.86
CA ILE A 23 -18.23 6.45 13.02
C ILE A 23 -18.65 7.88 13.34
N SER A 24 -17.87 8.53 14.20
CA SER A 24 -18.05 9.92 14.59
C SER A 24 -16.68 10.58 14.70
N GLY A 25 -16.65 11.90 14.73
CA GLY A 25 -15.37 12.60 14.78
C GLY A 25 -15.43 14.03 14.31
N GLU A 26 -14.27 14.65 14.24
CA GLU A 26 -14.08 15.99 13.75
C GLU A 26 -13.02 15.98 12.66
N LEU A 27 -13.30 16.69 11.57
CA LEU A 27 -12.28 17.03 10.59
C LEU A 27 -12.34 18.50 10.24
N GLN A 28 -11.17 19.09 10.05
CA GLN A 28 -11.03 20.43 9.50
C GLN A 28 -10.45 20.27 8.11
N THR A 29 -11.18 20.70 7.09
CA THR A 29 -10.74 20.53 5.71
C THR A 29 -10.98 21.76 4.86
N SER A 30 -10.05 22.04 3.96
CA SER A 30 -10.20 23.05 2.92
C SER A 30 -9.86 22.41 1.59
N GLY A 31 -10.54 22.82 0.52
CA GLY A 31 -10.26 22.27 -0.80
C GLY A 31 -10.66 23.20 -1.93
N ARG A 32 -9.97 23.05 -3.06
CA ARG A 32 -10.30 23.74 -4.32
C ARG A 32 -9.83 22.97 -5.54
N LEU A 33 -10.56 23.16 -6.64
CA LEU A 33 -10.10 22.80 -7.97
C LEU A 33 -9.26 23.93 -8.55
N THR A 34 -8.22 23.61 -9.31
CA THR A 34 -7.38 24.61 -9.98
C THR A 34 -7.91 24.87 -11.40
N SER A 35 -7.62 26.06 -11.95
CA SER A 35 -7.98 26.37 -13.34
C SER A 35 -7.26 25.48 -14.36
N ALA A 36 -6.17 24.81 -13.96
CA ALA A 36 -5.45 23.86 -14.78
C ALA A 36 -6.10 22.45 -14.79
N GLY A 37 -7.20 22.24 -14.06
CA GLY A 37 -7.85 20.93 -13.93
C GLY A 37 -7.30 20.06 -12.79
N GLY A 38 -6.45 20.64 -11.94
CA GLY A 38 -5.91 19.99 -10.75
C GLY A 38 -6.76 20.20 -9.50
N TRP A 39 -6.22 19.76 -8.37
CA TRP A 39 -6.88 19.84 -7.06
C TRP A 39 -5.89 20.13 -5.93
N GLU A 40 -6.39 20.77 -4.88
CA GLU A 40 -5.68 21.05 -3.63
C GLU A 40 -6.62 20.75 -2.47
N VAL A 41 -6.12 20.04 -1.47
CA VAL A 41 -6.82 19.69 -0.23
C VAL A 41 -5.89 19.93 0.95
N GLU A 42 -6.40 20.61 1.95
CA GLU A 42 -5.78 20.75 3.26
C GLU A 42 -6.64 20.00 4.28
N LEU A 43 -6.02 19.21 5.13
CA LEU A 43 -6.68 18.47 6.20
C LEU A 43 -5.86 18.64 7.49
N PRO A 44 -5.84 19.84 8.09
CA PRO A 44 -5.07 20.12 9.29
C PRO A 44 -5.50 19.32 10.53
N LYS A 45 -6.72 18.78 10.51
CA LYS A 45 -7.23 17.90 11.57
C LYS A 45 -8.09 16.80 10.97
N LEU A 46 -7.77 15.56 11.35
CA LEU A 46 -8.58 14.38 11.19
C LEU A 46 -8.57 13.65 12.53
N ASP A 47 -9.73 13.49 13.14
CA ASP A 47 -9.94 12.81 14.41
C ASP A 47 -11.26 12.04 14.34
N ILE A 48 -11.19 10.78 13.93
CA ILE A 48 -12.34 9.91 13.71
C ILE A 48 -12.23 8.71 14.62
N ASP A 49 -13.31 8.41 15.32
CA ASP A 49 -13.47 7.26 16.19
C ASP A 49 -14.79 6.55 15.93
N GLY A 50 -14.84 5.25 16.19
CA GLY A 50 -16.09 4.51 16.17
C GLY A 50 -15.88 3.02 15.99
N ILE A 51 -16.91 2.37 15.47
CA ILE A 51 -16.88 0.95 15.09
C ILE A 51 -16.97 0.87 13.57
N PHE A 52 -16.08 0.10 12.97
CA PHE A 52 -16.09 -0.25 11.56
C PHE A 52 -15.94 -1.77 11.46
N ARG A 53 -16.82 -2.45 10.74
CA ARG A 53 -16.79 -3.92 10.57
C ARG A 53 -16.54 -4.66 11.88
N ASP A 54 -17.32 -4.35 12.91
CA ASP A 54 -17.24 -4.92 14.27
C ASP A 54 -15.98 -4.58 15.09
N TYR A 55 -15.01 -3.85 14.55
CA TYR A 55 -13.79 -3.46 15.25
C TYR A 55 -13.71 -1.95 15.51
N PRO A 56 -13.05 -1.53 16.62
CA PRO A 56 -12.77 -0.11 16.84
C PRO A 56 -11.94 0.47 15.69
N LEU A 57 -12.40 1.59 15.13
CA LEU A 57 -11.67 2.39 14.16
C LEU A 57 -11.22 3.68 14.86
N ASN A 58 -9.94 4.01 14.70
CA ASN A 58 -9.37 5.30 15.10
C ASN A 58 -8.51 5.85 13.96
N VAL A 59 -8.84 7.04 13.45
CA VAL A 59 -8.06 7.72 12.42
C VAL A 59 -7.70 9.11 12.92
N ASN A 60 -6.40 9.39 12.98
CA ASN A 60 -5.88 10.57 13.65
C ASN A 60 -4.72 11.18 12.89
N GLY A 61 -4.74 12.48 12.64
CA GLY A 61 -3.59 13.19 12.09
C GLY A 61 -3.93 14.43 11.29
N ALA A 62 -2.98 14.82 10.45
CA ALA A 62 -3.12 15.91 9.49
C ALA A 62 -2.50 15.52 8.16
N LEU A 63 -3.03 16.04 7.06
CA LEU A 63 -2.57 15.72 5.71
C LEU A 63 -2.92 16.86 4.76
N ASP A 64 -1.91 17.43 4.11
CA ASP A 64 -2.14 18.31 2.98
C ASP A 64 -1.71 17.58 1.71
N ALA A 65 -2.52 17.69 0.65
CA ALA A 65 -2.25 17.02 -0.60
C ALA A 65 -2.71 17.86 -1.79
N LYS A 66 -1.97 17.81 -2.89
CA LYS A 66 -2.33 18.51 -4.12
C LYS A 66 -1.74 17.88 -5.36
N ASP A 67 -2.48 18.02 -6.46
CA ASP A 67 -1.97 17.87 -7.81
C ASP A 67 -2.45 19.10 -8.58
N VAL A 68 -1.65 20.17 -8.55
CA VAL A 68 -2.05 21.49 -9.06
C VAL A 68 -2.32 21.48 -10.56
N GLN A 69 -1.64 20.59 -11.30
CA GLN A 69 -1.74 20.50 -12.77
C GLN A 69 -2.68 19.38 -13.25
N GLY A 70 -3.13 18.49 -12.35
CA GLY A 70 -3.95 17.33 -12.72
C GLY A 70 -3.20 16.31 -13.58
N ASN A 71 -1.86 16.29 -13.51
CA ASN A 71 -1.00 15.45 -14.36
C ASN A 71 -0.29 14.34 -13.57
N GLY A 72 -0.68 14.11 -12.31
CA GLY A 72 -0.06 13.13 -11.43
C GLY A 72 1.20 13.61 -10.72
N GLN A 73 1.50 14.91 -10.76
CA GLN A 73 2.56 15.50 -9.93
C GLN A 73 2.04 15.76 -8.52
N PHE A 74 1.91 14.69 -7.75
CA PHE A 74 1.43 14.75 -6.39
C PHE A 74 2.43 15.48 -5.48
N TRP A 75 1.90 16.39 -4.71
CA TRP A 75 2.52 16.91 -3.51
C TRP A 75 1.71 16.43 -2.30
N LEU A 76 2.40 16.04 -1.25
CA LEU A 76 1.82 15.57 -0.01
C LEU A 76 2.71 16.02 1.14
N ASP A 77 2.12 16.45 2.25
CA ASP A 77 2.81 16.68 3.51
C ASP A 77 1.95 16.21 4.67
N THR A 78 2.55 15.47 5.59
CA THR A 78 1.88 15.03 6.81
C THR A 78 2.88 15.00 7.97
N PRO A 79 2.61 15.72 9.08
CA PRO A 79 3.40 15.58 10.30
C PRO A 79 3.18 14.21 10.96
N GLY A 80 2.14 13.49 10.56
CA GLY A 80 1.72 12.22 11.12
C GLY A 80 0.26 11.95 10.81
N LEU A 81 -0.01 10.78 10.24
CA LEU A 81 -1.34 10.21 10.05
C LEU A 81 -1.31 8.78 10.58
N VAL A 82 -2.25 8.45 11.45
CA VAL A 82 -2.43 7.13 12.04
C VAL A 82 -3.80 6.60 11.63
N VAL A 83 -3.84 5.39 11.12
CA VAL A 83 -5.06 4.63 10.88
C VAL A 83 -4.96 3.36 11.72
N ALA A 84 -5.86 3.19 12.67
CA ALA A 84 -5.93 2.02 13.53
C ALA A 84 -7.30 1.35 13.40
N HIS A 85 -7.31 0.04 13.25
CA HIS A 85 -8.53 -0.76 13.11
C HIS A 85 -8.39 -2.08 13.88
N GLY A 86 -9.11 -2.20 14.99
CA GLY A 86 -8.82 -3.20 16.01
C GLY A 86 -7.40 -3.03 16.55
N GLN A 87 -6.59 -4.09 16.49
CA GLN A 87 -5.18 -4.05 16.85
C GLN A 87 -4.26 -3.58 15.71
N ASN A 88 -4.78 -3.52 14.48
CA ASN A 88 -4.00 -3.12 13.32
C ASN A 88 -3.73 -1.62 13.32
N ARG A 89 -2.54 -1.22 12.88
CA ARG A 89 -2.11 0.17 12.86
C ARG A 89 -1.16 0.45 11.72
N ILE A 90 -1.46 1.52 11.00
CA ILE A 90 -0.58 2.10 9.99
C ILE A 90 -0.25 3.52 10.44
N ARG A 91 1.01 3.91 10.33
CA ARG A 91 1.46 5.29 10.56
C ARG A 91 2.15 5.81 9.31
N LEU A 92 1.81 7.01 8.89
CA LEU A 92 2.40 7.71 7.76
C LEU A 92 2.96 9.06 8.25
N SER A 93 4.17 9.42 7.84
CA SER A 93 4.77 10.71 8.17
C SER A 93 5.75 11.16 7.10
N GLY A 94 5.85 12.47 6.88
CA GLY A 94 6.79 13.06 5.92
C GLY A 94 6.09 13.65 4.71
N ASN A 95 6.81 13.77 3.61
CA ASN A 95 6.38 14.56 2.46
C ASN A 95 6.74 13.94 1.10
N LEU A 96 5.90 14.22 0.11
CA LEU A 96 6.19 14.05 -1.31
C LEU A 96 6.19 15.44 -1.93
N ASP A 97 7.36 15.96 -2.32
CA ASP A 97 7.49 17.20 -3.08
C ASP A 97 8.48 16.94 -4.24
N LYS A 98 9.33 17.90 -4.59
CA LYS A 98 10.48 17.71 -5.48
C LYS A 98 11.40 16.59 -4.99
N THR A 99 11.58 16.51 -3.67
CA THR A 99 12.32 15.45 -3.00
C THR A 99 11.37 14.75 -2.03
N TRP A 100 11.20 13.46 -2.26
CA TRP A 100 10.38 12.58 -1.44
C TRP A 100 11.13 12.20 -0.18
N ASN A 101 10.41 12.23 0.93
CA ASN A 101 10.85 11.78 2.24
C ASN A 101 9.59 11.38 3.02
N LEU A 102 9.01 10.25 2.65
CA LEU A 102 7.77 9.75 3.25
C LEU A 102 8.02 8.37 3.86
N ASP A 103 7.51 8.16 5.07
CA ASP A 103 7.65 6.93 5.84
C ASP A 103 6.27 6.35 6.14
N ALA A 104 6.10 5.06 5.89
CA ALA A 104 4.95 4.29 6.33
C ALA A 104 5.39 3.12 7.20
N LYS A 105 4.82 3.02 8.41
CA LYS A 105 5.04 1.91 9.35
C LYS A 105 3.79 1.08 9.48
N LEU A 106 3.93 -0.23 9.36
CA LEU A 106 2.86 -1.20 9.42
C LEU A 106 3.05 -2.09 10.66
N ASP A 107 2.00 -2.16 11.48
CA ASP A 107 1.88 -3.03 12.64
C ASP A 107 0.46 -3.61 12.64
N ILE A 108 0.27 -4.72 11.94
CA ILE A 108 -1.03 -5.29 11.58
C ILE A 108 -1.03 -6.74 12.07
N PRO A 109 -1.25 -7.01 13.37
CA PRO A 109 -1.20 -8.37 13.92
C PRO A 109 -2.40 -9.25 13.55
N GLU A 110 -3.52 -8.66 13.12
CA GLU A 110 -4.79 -9.36 12.83
C GLU A 110 -5.38 -8.83 11.52
N LEU A 111 -4.76 -9.15 10.39
CA LEU A 111 -5.09 -8.62 9.06
C LEU A 111 -6.58 -8.80 8.71
N GLU A 112 -7.19 -9.89 9.16
CA GLU A 112 -8.59 -10.25 8.99
C GLU A 112 -9.56 -9.20 9.55
N HIS A 113 -9.15 -8.43 10.58
CA HIS A 113 -9.96 -7.34 11.11
C HIS A 113 -10.15 -6.24 10.05
N SER A 114 -9.12 -5.94 9.27
CA SER A 114 -9.17 -4.91 8.22
C SER A 114 -9.57 -5.45 6.86
N VAL A 115 -9.20 -6.69 6.55
CA VAL A 115 -9.41 -7.34 5.26
C VAL A 115 -10.07 -8.71 5.50
N PRO A 116 -11.42 -8.79 5.49
CA PRO A 116 -12.15 -9.98 5.97
C PRO A 116 -11.80 -11.31 5.29
N GLU A 117 -11.28 -11.28 4.06
CA GLU A 117 -10.93 -12.50 3.31
C GLU A 117 -9.48 -12.97 3.54
N VAL A 118 -8.69 -12.21 4.29
CA VAL A 118 -7.25 -12.43 4.44
C VAL A 118 -6.89 -12.48 5.91
N GLU A 119 -6.33 -13.61 6.34
CA GLU A 119 -5.82 -13.78 7.70
C GLU A 119 -4.30 -13.58 7.72
N GLY A 120 -3.79 -13.20 8.90
CA GLY A 120 -2.36 -13.20 9.19
C GLY A 120 -1.87 -11.91 9.81
N ALA A 121 -0.55 -11.78 9.91
CA ALA A 121 0.09 -10.62 10.51
C ALA A 121 1.08 -9.96 9.55
N VAL A 122 1.11 -8.64 9.49
CA VAL A 122 2.09 -7.84 8.73
C VAL A 122 2.81 -6.89 9.68
N ILE A 123 4.14 -6.90 9.64
CA ILE A 123 4.97 -5.89 10.29
C ILE A 123 6.01 -5.38 9.28
N GLY A 124 6.29 -4.09 9.32
CA GLY A 124 7.41 -3.56 8.54
C GLY A 124 7.31 -2.09 8.23
N ASP A 125 8.27 -1.64 7.43
CA ASP A 125 8.46 -0.26 7.05
C ASP A 125 8.54 -0.12 5.52
N VAL A 126 8.00 0.98 5.01
CA VAL A 126 8.09 1.42 3.62
C VAL A 126 8.56 2.86 3.63
N GLU A 127 9.65 3.14 2.91
CA GLU A 127 10.20 4.49 2.79
C GLU A 127 10.21 4.90 1.32
N LEU A 128 9.76 6.13 1.05
CA LEU A 128 9.90 6.78 -0.24
C LEU A 128 10.90 7.93 -0.10
N ARG A 129 11.94 7.89 -0.93
CA ARG A 129 13.08 8.81 -0.90
C ARG A 129 13.40 9.34 -2.30
N GLY A 130 14.27 10.34 -2.39
CA GLY A 130 14.86 10.79 -3.65
C GLY A 130 13.98 11.74 -4.46
N GLU A 131 14.36 12.00 -5.71
CA GLU A 131 13.62 12.94 -6.57
C GLU A 131 12.34 12.30 -7.12
N GLN A 132 11.28 13.08 -7.30
CA GLN A 132 9.99 12.60 -7.83
C GLN A 132 10.10 11.81 -9.16
N ASN A 133 11.05 12.17 -10.03
CA ASN A 133 11.25 11.49 -11.32
C ASN A 133 12.08 10.21 -11.22
N THR A 134 12.82 10.03 -10.12
CA THR A 134 13.66 8.87 -9.83
C THR A 134 13.51 8.50 -8.36
N PRO A 135 12.29 8.14 -7.92
CA PRO A 135 12.04 7.88 -6.52
C PRO A 135 12.75 6.59 -6.12
N GLU A 136 13.25 6.56 -4.90
CA GLU A 136 13.79 5.39 -4.25
C GLU A 136 12.72 4.83 -3.32
N VAL A 137 12.49 3.53 -3.40
CA VAL A 137 11.52 2.80 -2.59
C VAL A 137 12.29 1.77 -1.77
N ILE A 138 12.29 1.96 -0.46
CA ILE A 138 12.94 1.07 0.50
C ILE A 138 11.84 0.29 1.21
N LEU A 139 11.97 -1.02 1.26
CA LEU A 139 10.98 -1.96 1.80
C LEU A 139 11.65 -2.89 2.78
N ASP A 140 11.07 -3.07 3.96
CA ASP A 140 11.35 -4.19 4.87
C ASP A 140 10.04 -4.67 5.49
N LEU A 141 9.43 -5.66 4.83
CA LEU A 141 8.13 -6.20 5.20
C LEU A 141 8.25 -7.67 5.58
N ALA A 142 7.58 -8.07 6.66
CA ALA A 142 7.40 -9.45 7.07
C ALA A 142 5.91 -9.74 7.24
N VAL A 143 5.44 -10.79 6.58
CA VAL A 143 4.09 -11.33 6.72
C VAL A 143 4.19 -12.72 7.33
N ASN A 144 3.37 -13.01 8.33
CA ASN A 144 3.31 -14.30 8.99
C ASN A 144 1.90 -14.87 8.90
N LYS A 145 1.80 -16.19 8.68
CA LYS A 145 0.55 -16.95 8.62
C LYS A 145 -0.48 -16.34 7.67
N LEU A 146 -0.04 -15.96 6.48
CA LEU A 146 -0.94 -15.42 5.46
C LEU A 146 -1.87 -16.52 4.99
N ALA A 147 -3.17 -16.34 5.15
CA ALA A 147 -4.17 -17.18 4.49
C ALA A 147 -5.11 -16.30 3.68
N TRP A 148 -5.45 -16.73 2.47
CA TRP A 148 -6.48 -16.08 1.66
C TRP A 148 -7.51 -17.13 1.29
N GLN A 149 -8.67 -17.02 1.93
CA GLN A 149 -9.77 -17.98 1.80
C GLN A 149 -9.26 -19.43 1.97
N ASP A 150 -9.79 -20.36 1.18
CA ASP A 150 -9.38 -21.76 1.10
C ASP A 150 -8.32 -22.02 0.01
N GLN A 151 -7.80 -20.97 -0.64
CA GLN A 151 -7.01 -21.09 -1.87
C GLN A 151 -5.50 -21.03 -1.62
N LEU A 152 -5.07 -20.25 -0.63
CA LEU A 152 -3.67 -19.92 -0.41
C LEU A 152 -3.38 -19.88 1.09
N THR A 153 -2.32 -20.57 1.50
CA THR A 153 -1.69 -20.38 2.81
C THR A 153 -0.19 -20.22 2.64
N ILE A 154 0.41 -19.36 3.45
CA ILE A 154 1.86 -19.11 3.48
C ILE A 154 2.27 -18.90 4.94
N GLU A 155 3.27 -19.64 5.41
CA GLU A 155 3.76 -19.47 6.79
C GLU A 155 4.49 -18.14 6.95
N THR A 156 5.41 -17.82 6.03
CA THR A 156 6.09 -16.52 6.04
C THR A 156 6.31 -15.96 4.64
N VAL A 157 6.19 -14.63 4.53
CA VAL A 157 6.66 -13.85 3.39
C VAL A 157 7.59 -12.76 3.93
N THR A 158 8.77 -12.61 3.34
CA THR A 158 9.65 -11.47 3.59
C THR A 158 9.90 -10.74 2.29
N LEU A 159 9.76 -9.41 2.31
CA LEU A 159 10.07 -8.55 1.19
C LEU A 159 11.01 -7.46 1.66
N LYS A 160 12.27 -7.55 1.23
CA LYS A 160 13.29 -6.54 1.49
C LYS A 160 13.80 -5.97 0.19
N GLY A 161 13.91 -4.67 0.08
CA GLY A 161 14.44 -4.07 -1.14
C GLY A 161 14.75 -2.59 -1.03
N ASP A 162 15.60 -2.16 -1.93
CA ASP A 162 15.90 -0.77 -2.25
C ASP A 162 15.89 -0.70 -3.78
N VAL A 163 14.87 -0.05 -4.31
CA VAL A 163 14.61 0.01 -5.75
C VAL A 163 14.27 1.41 -6.21
N VAL A 164 14.78 1.76 -7.38
CA VAL A 164 14.39 2.95 -8.15
C VAL A 164 13.55 2.47 -9.33
N PRO A 165 12.20 2.47 -9.23
CA PRO A 165 11.34 1.86 -10.24
C PRO A 165 11.22 2.67 -11.53
N LEU A 166 11.41 4.00 -11.46
CA LEU A 166 11.27 4.92 -12.57
C LEU A 166 12.53 5.76 -12.79
N PRO A 167 12.79 6.22 -14.03
CA PRO A 167 12.14 5.83 -15.29
C PRO A 167 12.66 4.48 -15.84
N ALA A 168 13.78 3.98 -15.30
CA ALA A 168 14.32 2.68 -15.62
C ALA A 168 14.60 1.93 -14.31
N PRO A 169 13.90 0.81 -14.05
CA PRO A 169 14.07 0.02 -12.84
C PRO A 169 15.54 -0.30 -12.54
N LYS A 170 15.97 -0.01 -11.31
CA LYS A 170 17.28 -0.35 -10.75
C LYS A 170 17.14 -0.72 -9.28
N GLY A 171 18.14 -1.41 -8.74
CA GLY A 171 18.21 -1.75 -7.33
C GLY A 171 18.14 -3.26 -7.08
N GLN A 172 17.94 -3.63 -5.83
CA GLN A 172 17.90 -5.00 -5.37
C GLN A 172 16.64 -5.25 -4.55
N MET A 173 16.04 -6.41 -4.76
CA MET A 173 14.88 -6.85 -4.00
C MET A 173 15.01 -8.34 -3.74
N THR A 174 14.70 -8.73 -2.51
CA THR A 174 14.66 -10.12 -2.05
C THR A 174 13.25 -10.41 -1.56
N LEU A 175 12.64 -11.41 -2.18
CA LEU A 175 11.37 -12.00 -1.76
C LEU A 175 11.65 -13.40 -1.22
N GLY A 176 11.42 -13.61 0.06
CA GLY A 176 11.40 -14.92 0.70
C GLY A 176 9.96 -15.38 0.92
N VAL A 177 9.65 -16.62 0.58
CA VAL A 177 8.34 -17.23 0.83
C VAL A 177 8.59 -18.62 1.40
N SER A 178 7.96 -18.96 2.52
CA SER A 178 8.07 -20.29 3.14
C SER A 178 6.70 -20.94 3.32
N GLN A 179 6.66 -22.27 3.12
CA GLN A 179 5.48 -23.11 3.28
C GLN A 179 4.25 -22.57 2.51
N LEU A 180 4.42 -22.27 1.23
CA LEU A 180 3.30 -21.88 0.38
C LEU A 180 2.49 -23.11 -0.01
N ASP A 181 1.23 -23.16 0.38
CA ASP A 181 0.23 -24.05 -0.20
C ASP A 181 -0.71 -23.22 -1.08
N TYR A 182 -0.80 -23.60 -2.35
CA TYR A 182 -1.78 -23.02 -3.27
C TYR A 182 -2.59 -24.13 -3.92
N GLN A 183 -3.89 -24.18 -3.62
CA GLN A 183 -4.82 -25.18 -4.16
C GLN A 183 -4.31 -26.63 -3.98
N GLY A 184 -3.76 -26.94 -2.80
CA GLY A 184 -3.23 -28.26 -2.44
C GLY A 184 -1.83 -28.54 -3.00
N ARG A 185 -1.17 -27.55 -3.60
CA ARG A 185 0.21 -27.66 -4.09
C ARG A 185 1.16 -26.96 -3.13
N ARG A 186 1.87 -27.77 -2.35
CA ARG A 186 2.82 -27.27 -1.35
C ARG A 186 4.22 -27.01 -1.94
N LEU A 187 4.77 -25.85 -1.61
CA LEU A 187 6.16 -25.46 -1.83
C LEU A 187 6.80 -25.13 -0.48
N ILE A 188 7.94 -25.75 -0.20
CA ILE A 188 8.61 -25.61 1.11
C ILE A 188 9.24 -24.22 1.26
N ALA A 189 9.93 -23.75 0.23
CA ALA A 189 10.52 -22.41 0.22
C ALA A 189 10.73 -21.93 -1.22
N VAL A 190 10.52 -20.63 -1.43
CA VAL A 190 10.86 -19.91 -2.66
C VAL A 190 11.64 -18.66 -2.24
N SER A 191 12.87 -18.52 -2.75
CA SER A 191 13.63 -17.28 -2.62
C SER A 191 13.84 -16.70 -4.01
N LEU A 192 13.41 -15.46 -4.18
CA LEU A 192 13.64 -14.68 -5.38
C LEU A 192 14.51 -13.48 -5.03
N ILE A 193 15.73 -13.46 -5.58
CA ILE A 193 16.59 -12.28 -5.58
C ILE A 193 16.52 -11.70 -6.99
N SER A 194 16.07 -10.46 -7.10
CA SER A 194 16.12 -9.70 -8.33
C SER A 194 17.10 -8.55 -8.20
N THR A 195 18.14 -8.58 -9.04
CA THR A 195 18.98 -7.42 -9.31
C THR A 195 18.48 -6.78 -10.59
N VAL A 196 18.05 -5.53 -10.52
CA VAL A 196 17.52 -4.85 -11.70
C VAL A 196 18.63 -4.00 -12.33
N LEU A 197 19.11 -4.42 -13.50
CA LEU A 197 20.11 -3.70 -14.29
C LEU A 197 19.52 -3.35 -15.66
N LYS A 198 19.35 -2.05 -15.93
CA LYS A 198 19.09 -1.47 -17.26
C LYS A 198 18.07 -2.26 -18.12
N LYS A 199 16.86 -2.52 -17.57
CA LYS A 199 15.71 -3.20 -18.20
C LYS A 199 15.70 -4.75 -18.22
N ARG A 200 16.61 -5.44 -17.53
CA ARG A 200 16.52 -6.90 -17.31
C ARG A 200 16.29 -7.20 -15.82
N ILE A 201 15.28 -8.01 -15.54
CA ILE A 201 15.09 -8.67 -14.24
C ILE A 201 15.76 -10.03 -14.39
N ASP A 202 16.96 -10.18 -13.82
CA ASP A 202 17.60 -11.49 -13.72
C ASP A 202 17.03 -12.17 -12.46
N LEU A 203 16.12 -13.12 -12.65
CA LEU A 203 15.63 -13.97 -11.57
C LEU A 203 16.70 -15.01 -11.23
N ILE A 204 17.53 -14.75 -10.23
CA ILE A 204 18.39 -15.78 -9.65
C ILE A 204 17.54 -16.59 -8.69
N SER A 205 16.86 -17.60 -9.24
CA SER A 205 16.06 -18.55 -8.48
C SER A 205 16.96 -19.68 -7.98
N ILE A 206 17.15 -19.74 -6.66
CA ILE A 206 17.67 -20.93 -5.99
C ILE A 206 16.44 -21.76 -5.57
N SER A 207 16.26 -22.91 -6.24
CA SER A 207 15.22 -23.91 -5.99
C SER A 207 13.77 -23.54 -6.36
N ILE A 208 13.49 -23.33 -7.65
CA ILE A 208 12.11 -23.40 -8.16
C ILE A 208 11.96 -24.69 -8.99
N LEU A 209 10.94 -25.49 -8.69
CA LEU A 209 10.54 -26.61 -9.56
C LEU A 209 10.31 -26.10 -10.99
N ARG A 210 10.85 -26.79 -12.00
CA ARG A 210 10.93 -26.33 -13.41
C ARG A 210 9.61 -25.78 -14.00
N TRP A 211 8.45 -26.17 -13.47
CA TRP A 211 7.13 -25.72 -13.90
C TRP A 211 6.74 -24.30 -13.44
N LEU A 212 7.18 -23.84 -12.24
CA LEU A 212 6.88 -22.47 -11.78
C LEU A 212 7.65 -21.41 -12.58
N ARG A 213 8.89 -21.73 -13.00
CA ARG A 213 9.69 -20.83 -13.84
C ARG A 213 8.98 -20.49 -15.15
N ALA A 214 8.31 -21.46 -15.77
CA ALA A 214 7.53 -21.23 -16.98
C ALA A 214 6.35 -20.29 -16.71
N HIS A 215 5.63 -20.48 -15.60
CA HIS A 215 4.46 -19.65 -15.26
C HIS A 215 4.82 -18.22 -14.85
N LEU A 216 5.88 -18.04 -14.05
CA LEU A 216 6.38 -16.72 -13.65
C LEU A 216 6.98 -15.96 -14.84
N ALA A 217 7.76 -16.63 -15.70
CA ALA A 217 8.27 -16.02 -16.93
C ALA A 217 7.13 -15.55 -17.84
N LEU A 218 6.11 -16.39 -18.04
CA LEU A 218 4.90 -16.03 -18.79
C LEU A 218 4.14 -14.84 -18.18
N LYS A 219 4.05 -14.75 -16.84
CA LYS A 219 3.34 -13.65 -16.16
C LYS A 219 4.13 -12.34 -16.21
N VAL A 220 5.46 -12.39 -16.06
CA VAL A 220 6.35 -11.22 -16.24
C VAL A 220 6.30 -10.73 -17.68
N GLU A 221 6.31 -11.62 -18.66
CA GLU A 221 6.20 -11.29 -20.08
C GLU A 221 4.83 -10.69 -20.42
N ARG A 222 3.74 -11.20 -19.83
CA ARG A 222 2.41 -10.59 -19.92
C ARG A 222 2.30 -9.24 -19.20
N SER A 223 3.00 -9.05 -18.07
CA SER A 223 3.01 -7.75 -17.37
C SER A 223 3.68 -6.65 -18.20
N LYS A 224 4.69 -7.00 -19.02
CA LYS A 224 5.28 -6.06 -20.00
C LYS A 224 4.29 -5.63 -21.09
N SER A 225 3.27 -6.45 -21.38
CA SER A 225 2.19 -6.11 -22.32
C SER A 225 1.02 -5.34 -21.70
N LEU A 226 1.02 -5.17 -20.37
CA LEU A 226 0.06 -4.36 -19.62
C LEU A 226 0.68 -2.99 -19.27
N ILE A 227 1.27 -2.32 -20.26
CA ILE A 227 1.47 -0.87 -20.19
C ILE A 227 0.17 -0.27 -20.72
N TRP A 228 -0.61 0.29 -19.80
CA TRP A 228 -1.88 0.95 -20.04
C TRP A 228 -1.79 1.92 -21.24
N SER A 229 -2.56 1.65 -22.30
CA SER A 229 -2.78 2.58 -23.41
C SER A 229 -4.07 3.36 -23.17
N GLY A 230 -4.03 4.36 -22.29
CA GLY A 230 -5.13 5.30 -22.14
C GLY A 230 -5.32 6.11 -23.41
N LYS A 231 -6.38 5.81 -24.16
CA LYS A 231 -6.99 6.77 -25.09
C LYS A 231 -8.00 7.59 -24.30
N ALA A 232 -7.79 8.90 -24.27
CA ALA A 232 -8.81 9.85 -23.85
C ALA A 232 -10.01 9.76 -24.81
N ALA A 233 -11.21 9.74 -24.24
CA ALA A 233 -12.47 10.06 -24.89
C ALA A 233 -13.11 11.22 -24.13
#